data_AF-A0A6P4J2G9-F1
#
_entry.id   AF-A0A6P4J2G9-F1
#
_cell.length_a   1.000
_cell.length_b   1.000
_cell.length_c   1.000
_cell.angle_alpha   90.00
_cell.angle_beta   90.00
_cell.angle_gamma   90.00
#
_symmetry.space_group_name_H-M   'P 1'
#
loop_
_entity.id
_entity.type
_entity.pdbx_description
1 polymer ?
#
loop_
_entity_poly.entity_id
_entity_poly.type
_entity_poly.pdbx_seq_one_letter_code
_entity_poly.pdbx_strand_id
1 'polypeptide(L)'
;MRWLYACFVILLCALIFCEYVADFVVLQKCKWPEIKRKKYVDDPLRAMIIADPHLLGPHRGHWLDKLYREWHMTRAFRAASRLFQPDVVFVLGDLFDEGDMVSDKQFQEYVWRYLKMFHLPPGIPLISIVGNHDVGFHYKMHPFFMVRFENYLNNSLVNLYTIKQIHFVLINSMAMEADGCMFCTQAEDQLRNISRTLHCMKYPLEAECARTRRHPYSQPILLQHFPTYRVSDAACQEHDAPFIEGFRERFHVLSKDATDMLGDLLNPRLAFAGHSHHYCHSVNRLGINEYTVASFSWRNKVNPSFMLATITPDDYVVAKCKMLPQQFVFNSYLSAGILCLMVIAFRLRQCLVRAQISPDPRKDN
;
A
#
# COMPACT_ATOMS: atom_id res chain seq x y z
N MET A 1 -44.99 -11.88 5.82
CA MET A 1 -43.95 -12.58 6.62
C MET A 1 -42.93 -13.35 5.77
N ARG A 2 -43.30 -14.36 4.98
CA ARG A 2 -42.30 -15.17 4.22
C ARG A 2 -41.40 -14.39 3.25
N TRP A 3 -41.89 -13.30 2.65
CA TRP A 3 -41.09 -12.47 1.73
C TRP A 3 -40.16 -11.49 2.46
N LEU A 4 -40.55 -11.01 3.65
CA LEU A 4 -39.66 -10.24 4.52
C LEU A 4 -38.46 -11.08 4.92
N TYR A 5 -38.70 -12.36 5.25
CA TYR A 5 -37.62 -13.32 5.53
C TYR A 5 -36.72 -13.54 4.30
N ALA A 6 -37.29 -13.72 3.11
CA ALA A 6 -36.49 -13.85 1.89
C ALA A 6 -35.61 -12.62 1.63
N CYS A 7 -36.17 -11.41 1.74
CA CYS A 7 -35.40 -10.17 1.59
C CYS A 7 -34.31 -10.05 2.66
N PHE A 8 -34.61 -10.41 3.91
CA PHE A 8 -33.63 -10.42 4.99
C PHE A 8 -32.47 -11.36 4.67
N VAL A 9 -32.74 -12.59 4.21
CA VAL A 9 -31.70 -13.55 3.82
C VAL A 9 -30.86 -13.03 2.66
N ILE A 10 -31.48 -12.45 1.62
CA ILE A 10 -30.76 -11.87 0.48
C ILE A 10 -29.79 -10.78 0.93
N LEU A 11 -30.26 -9.83 1.73
CA LEU A 11 -29.45 -8.73 2.23
C LEU A 11 -28.34 -9.23 3.18
N LEU A 12 -28.66 -10.20 4.04
CA LEU A 12 -27.67 -10.81 4.94
C LEU A 12 -26.57 -11.54 4.16
N CYS A 13 -26.94 -12.31 3.13
CA CYS A 13 -25.97 -12.98 2.26
C CYS A 13 -25.09 -11.97 1.51
N ALA A 14 -25.67 -10.89 0.99
CA ALA A 14 -24.90 -9.84 0.32
C ALA A 14 -23.91 -9.16 1.29
N LEU A 15 -24.34 -8.87 2.51
CA LEU A 15 -23.50 -8.30 3.57
C LEU A 15 -22.35 -9.24 3.95
N ILE A 16 -22.66 -10.51 4.25
CA ILE A 16 -21.63 -11.50 4.61
C ILE A 16 -20.63 -11.66 3.46
N PHE A 17 -21.13 -11.75 2.22
CA PHE A 17 -20.26 -11.91 1.06
C PHE A 17 -19.36 -10.70 0.88
N CYS A 18 -19.92 -9.49 0.77
CA CYS A 18 -19.14 -8.28 0.47
C CYS A 18 -18.15 -7.92 1.58
N GLU A 19 -18.57 -8.01 2.85
CA GLU A 19 -17.76 -7.52 3.97
C GLU A 19 -16.77 -8.55 4.50
N TYR A 20 -16.97 -9.85 4.24
CA TYR A 20 -16.15 -10.90 4.84
C TYR A 20 -15.55 -11.92 3.87
N VAL A 21 -16.17 -12.17 2.72
CA VAL A 21 -15.77 -13.25 1.79
C VAL A 21 -15.13 -12.73 0.50
N ALA A 22 -15.63 -11.62 -0.04
CA ALA A 22 -15.28 -11.13 -1.37
C ALA A 22 -13.78 -10.86 -1.53
N ASP A 23 -13.12 -10.28 -0.52
CA ASP A 23 -11.66 -10.09 -0.54
C ASP A 23 -10.90 -11.41 -0.70
N PHE A 24 -11.29 -12.46 0.03
CA PHE A 24 -10.65 -13.77 -0.10
C PHE A 24 -10.82 -14.33 -1.52
N VAL A 25 -12.01 -14.21 -2.10
CA VAL A 25 -12.30 -14.69 -3.45
C VAL A 25 -11.49 -13.94 -4.51
N VAL A 26 -11.39 -12.61 -4.40
CA VAL A 26 -10.62 -11.79 -5.35
C VAL A 26 -9.13 -12.07 -5.22
N LEU A 27 -8.61 -12.10 -3.99
CA LEU A 27 -7.18 -12.25 -3.73
C LEU A 27 -6.65 -13.66 -4.01
N GLN A 28 -7.49 -14.70 -3.95
CA GLN A 28 -7.11 -16.07 -4.34
C GLN A 28 -6.60 -16.19 -5.79
N LYS A 29 -6.89 -15.21 -6.66
CA LYS A 29 -6.37 -15.16 -8.03
C LYS A 29 -4.90 -14.76 -8.10
N CYS A 30 -4.37 -14.12 -7.06
CA CYS A 30 -2.96 -13.77 -6.96
C CYS A 30 -2.17 -14.93 -6.36
N LYS A 31 -0.90 -15.05 -6.78
CA LYS A 31 0.04 -16.01 -6.24
C LYS A 31 1.39 -15.34 -6.04
N TRP A 32 2.20 -15.90 -5.14
CA TRP A 32 3.61 -15.53 -5.07
C TRP A 32 4.29 -15.81 -6.41
N PRO A 33 5.01 -14.83 -6.98
CA PRO A 33 5.77 -15.07 -8.20
C PRO A 33 6.94 -16.02 -7.92
N GLU A 34 7.21 -16.95 -8.84
CA GLU A 34 8.26 -17.95 -8.66
C GLU A 34 9.55 -17.57 -9.39
N ILE A 35 10.68 -17.64 -8.69
CA ILE A 35 12.01 -17.48 -9.29
C ILE A 35 12.38 -18.78 -10.02
N LYS A 36 12.57 -18.69 -11.35
CA LYS A 36 12.87 -19.87 -12.19
C LYS A 36 14.25 -20.48 -11.91
N ARG A 37 15.22 -19.67 -11.48
CA ARG A 37 16.59 -20.12 -11.18
C ARG A 37 16.76 -20.35 -9.67
N LYS A 38 16.48 -21.56 -9.19
CA LYS A 38 16.74 -21.99 -7.80
C LYS A 38 18.22 -22.24 -7.50
N LYS A 39 19.13 -21.41 -8.01
CA LYS A 39 20.56 -21.79 -8.05
C LYS A 39 21.25 -21.62 -6.69
N TYR A 40 20.72 -20.80 -5.77
CA TYR A 40 21.46 -20.44 -4.55
C TYR A 40 20.66 -20.30 -3.24
N VAL A 41 19.32 -20.30 -3.23
CA VAL A 41 18.54 -20.12 -1.98
C VAL A 41 17.27 -20.97 -1.97
N ASP A 42 17.17 -21.87 -0.99
CA ASP A 42 16.00 -22.74 -0.78
C ASP A 42 14.79 -22.01 -0.15
N ASP A 43 15.02 -20.86 0.51
CA ASP A 43 14.01 -20.05 1.18
C ASP A 43 14.06 -18.57 0.74
N PRO A 44 13.41 -18.19 -0.37
CA PRO A 44 13.36 -16.79 -0.81
C PRO A 44 12.51 -15.94 0.13
N LEU A 45 12.83 -14.64 0.23
CA LEU A 45 12.03 -13.68 0.97
C LEU A 45 10.74 -13.37 0.22
N ARG A 46 9.61 -13.51 0.90
CA ARG A 46 8.28 -13.13 0.43
C ARG A 46 7.85 -11.80 1.03
N ALA A 47 8.05 -10.72 0.30
CA ALA A 47 7.69 -9.37 0.74
C ALA A 47 6.33 -8.95 0.14
N MET A 48 5.43 -8.48 1.00
CA MET A 48 4.22 -7.77 0.57
C MET A 48 4.49 -6.27 0.65
N ILE A 49 4.22 -5.53 -0.42
CA ILE A 49 4.45 -4.08 -0.47
C ILE A 49 3.14 -3.36 -0.75
N ILE A 50 2.74 -2.47 0.16
CA ILE A 50 1.55 -1.61 0.05
C ILE A 50 1.98 -0.13 0.10
N ALA A 51 1.14 0.78 -0.38
CA ALA A 51 1.39 2.22 -0.34
C ALA A 51 0.12 3.01 -0.08
N ASP A 52 0.27 4.24 0.39
CA ASP A 52 -0.77 5.27 0.49
C ASP A 52 -2.09 4.75 1.11
N PRO A 53 -2.08 4.19 2.34
CA PRO A 53 -3.34 3.81 2.99
C PRO A 53 -4.20 5.02 3.39
N HIS A 54 -3.62 6.21 3.62
CA HIS A 54 -4.32 7.45 3.99
C HIS A 54 -5.41 7.25 5.06
N LEU A 55 -5.02 6.86 6.27
CA LEU A 55 -5.98 6.83 7.38
C LEU A 55 -6.58 8.22 7.60
N LEU A 56 -7.92 8.29 7.74
CA LEU A 56 -8.63 9.56 7.75
C LEU A 56 -8.47 10.30 9.07
N GLY A 57 -8.30 11.61 8.96
CA GLY A 57 -8.03 12.46 10.11
C GLY A 57 -9.23 13.08 10.78
N PRO A 58 -8.98 13.68 11.95
CA PRO A 58 -10.01 14.32 12.74
C PRO A 58 -10.46 15.67 12.16
N HIS A 59 -9.72 16.29 11.24
CA HIS A 59 -10.04 17.64 10.75
C HIS A 59 -10.84 17.65 9.45
N ARG A 60 -10.43 16.88 8.45
CA ARG A 60 -11.02 16.84 7.10
C ARG A 60 -11.70 15.50 6.80
N GLY A 61 -11.52 14.50 7.64
CA GLY A 61 -12.15 13.18 7.49
C GLY A 61 -13.62 13.18 7.91
N HIS A 62 -14.52 12.80 7.00
CA HIS A 62 -15.92 12.53 7.35
C HIS A 62 -16.04 11.16 8.05
N TRP A 63 -16.80 11.08 9.15
CA TRP A 63 -16.86 9.88 9.99
C TRP A 63 -17.41 8.63 9.26
N LEU A 64 -18.40 8.78 8.36
CA LEU A 64 -18.91 7.67 7.55
C LEU A 64 -17.87 7.16 6.54
N ASP A 65 -17.15 8.09 5.90
CA ASP A 65 -16.10 7.70 4.95
C ASP A 65 -14.98 6.99 5.71
N LYS A 66 -14.59 7.52 6.87
CA LYS A 66 -13.62 6.88 7.76
C LYS A 66 -14.04 5.46 8.14
N LEU A 67 -15.27 5.30 8.64
CA LEU A 67 -15.80 4.00 9.05
C LEU A 67 -15.71 2.98 7.90
N TYR A 68 -16.18 3.35 6.71
CA TYR A 68 -16.30 2.39 5.62
C TYR A 68 -14.97 2.13 4.91
N ARG A 69 -14.18 3.17 4.62
CA ARG A 69 -12.88 3.03 3.94
C ARG A 69 -11.88 2.26 4.79
N GLU A 70 -11.78 2.59 6.08
CA GLU A 70 -10.87 1.90 6.99
C GLU A 70 -11.33 0.46 7.27
N TRP A 71 -12.65 0.20 7.30
CA TRP A 71 -13.18 -1.16 7.38
C TRP A 71 -12.73 -2.01 6.19
N HIS A 72 -12.93 -1.54 4.96
CA HIS A 72 -12.54 -2.28 3.75
C HIS A 72 -11.03 -2.49 3.65
N MET A 73 -10.22 -1.49 3.98
CA MET A 73 -8.76 -1.67 4.06
C MET A 73 -8.38 -2.76 5.07
N THR A 74 -9.01 -2.76 6.25
CA THR A 74 -8.76 -3.78 7.28
C THR A 74 -9.16 -5.18 6.79
N ARG A 75 -10.29 -5.29 6.09
CA ARG A 75 -10.78 -6.55 5.52
C ARG A 75 -9.83 -7.09 4.45
N ALA A 76 -9.44 -6.24 3.50
CA ALA A 76 -8.52 -6.60 2.45
C ALA A 76 -7.13 -6.98 2.98
N PHE A 77 -6.56 -6.20 3.91
CA PHE A 77 -5.26 -6.52 4.53
C PHE A 77 -5.30 -7.84 5.31
N ARG A 78 -6.39 -8.10 6.04
CA ARG A 78 -6.56 -9.35 6.77
C ARG A 78 -6.69 -10.55 5.84
N ALA A 79 -7.39 -10.40 4.72
CA ALA A 79 -7.49 -11.45 3.71
C ALA A 79 -6.12 -11.70 3.04
N ALA A 80 -5.42 -10.64 2.64
CA ALA A 80 -4.10 -10.72 2.04
C ALA A 80 -3.07 -11.37 2.98
N SER A 81 -2.94 -10.90 4.22
CA SER A 81 -1.97 -11.45 5.18
C SER A 81 -2.23 -12.93 5.50
N ARG A 82 -3.50 -13.34 5.60
CA ARG A 82 -3.87 -14.75 5.85
C ARG A 82 -3.62 -15.66 4.65
N LEU A 83 -3.91 -15.19 3.44
CA LEU A 83 -3.74 -15.98 2.22
C LEU A 83 -2.26 -16.11 1.83
N PHE A 84 -1.50 -15.02 1.93
CA PHE A 84 -0.14 -14.97 1.41
C PHE A 84 0.93 -15.25 2.45
N GLN A 85 0.68 -14.99 3.74
CA GLN A 85 1.63 -15.23 4.84
C GLN A 85 3.04 -14.69 4.52
N PRO A 86 3.17 -13.37 4.28
CA PRO A 86 4.45 -12.78 3.89
C PRO A 86 5.48 -12.88 5.03
N ASP A 87 6.76 -12.86 4.67
CA ASP A 87 7.86 -12.79 5.63
C ASP A 87 8.06 -11.36 6.15
N VAL A 88 7.65 -10.36 5.39
CA VAL A 88 7.71 -8.93 5.73
C VAL A 88 6.64 -8.15 4.97
N VAL A 89 6.12 -7.10 5.59
CA VAL A 89 5.25 -6.11 4.93
C VAL A 89 5.93 -4.75 4.94
N PHE A 90 6.08 -4.15 3.76
CA PHE A 90 6.53 -2.76 3.60
C PHE A 90 5.36 -1.83 3.28
N VAL A 91 5.33 -0.65 3.89
CA VAL A 91 4.34 0.40 3.63
C VAL A 91 5.03 1.68 3.18
N LEU A 92 4.78 2.11 1.95
CA LEU A 92 5.55 3.15 1.27
C LEU A 92 4.96 4.56 1.45
N GLY A 93 4.84 5.01 2.69
CA GLY A 93 4.42 6.37 3.02
C GLY A 93 2.91 6.62 2.94
N ASP A 94 2.58 7.85 3.34
CA ASP A 94 1.22 8.39 3.47
C ASP A 94 0.31 7.46 4.26
N LEU A 95 0.81 7.11 5.44
CA LEU A 95 0.09 6.30 6.41
C LEU A 95 -1.19 7.01 6.86
N PHE A 96 -1.09 8.33 7.04
CA PHE A 96 -2.14 9.20 7.56
C PHE A 96 -2.44 10.34 6.59
N ASP A 97 -3.71 10.73 6.43
CA ASP A 97 -4.12 11.81 5.51
C ASP A 97 -3.76 13.22 6.04
N GLU A 98 -3.58 13.33 7.37
CA GLU A 98 -3.40 14.60 8.09
C GLU A 98 -2.28 14.50 9.14
N GLY A 99 -1.28 13.65 8.92
CA GLY A 99 -0.16 13.50 9.83
C GLY A 99 0.47 14.86 10.15
N ASP A 100 0.82 15.64 9.14
CA ASP A 100 1.42 16.98 9.25
C ASP A 100 0.53 18.08 9.88
N MET A 101 -0.71 17.76 10.28
CA MET A 101 -1.66 18.74 10.81
C MET A 101 -2.06 18.48 12.27
N VAL A 102 -1.88 17.25 12.75
CA VAL A 102 -2.40 16.84 14.06
C VAL A 102 -1.39 17.05 15.19
N SER A 103 -1.90 17.17 16.42
CA SER A 103 -1.08 17.15 17.65
C SER A 103 -0.40 15.80 17.88
N ASP A 104 0.60 15.74 18.77
CA ASP A 104 1.30 14.47 19.09
C ASP A 104 0.35 13.40 19.64
N LYS A 105 -0.59 13.79 20.50
CA LYS A 105 -1.62 12.89 21.04
C LYS A 105 -2.48 12.27 19.92
N GLN A 106 -2.96 13.10 19.00
CA GLN A 106 -3.75 12.63 17.86
C GLN A 106 -2.91 11.76 16.90
N PHE A 107 -1.63 12.11 16.71
CA PHE A 107 -0.70 11.30 15.94
C PHE A 107 -0.50 9.91 16.57
N GLN A 108 -0.36 9.84 17.89
CA GLN A 108 -0.32 8.60 18.62
C GLN A 108 -1.60 7.76 18.41
N GLU A 109 -2.79 8.37 18.51
CA GLU A 109 -4.07 7.69 18.23
C GLU A 109 -4.15 7.17 16.78
N TYR A 110 -3.59 7.92 15.82
CA TYR A 110 -3.43 7.51 14.43
C TYR A 110 -2.57 6.25 14.32
N VAL A 111 -1.38 6.26 14.93
CA VAL A 111 -0.47 5.11 14.93
C VAL A 111 -1.12 3.88 15.55
N TRP A 112 -1.79 4.02 16.70
CA TRP A 112 -2.50 2.89 17.33
C TRP A 112 -3.57 2.31 16.42
N ARG A 113 -4.32 3.17 15.72
CA ARG A 113 -5.35 2.72 14.78
C ARG A 113 -4.72 2.03 13.57
N TYR A 114 -3.64 2.57 13.02
CA TYR A 114 -2.87 1.97 11.94
C TYR A 114 -2.35 0.58 12.31
N LEU A 115 -1.65 0.44 13.43
CA LEU A 115 -1.10 -0.84 13.89
C LEU A 115 -2.21 -1.87 14.18
N LYS A 116 -3.39 -1.43 14.60
CA LYS A 116 -4.55 -2.30 14.79
C LYS A 116 -5.13 -2.78 13.46
N MET A 117 -5.24 -1.90 12.46
CA MET A 117 -5.77 -2.23 11.13
C MET A 117 -4.84 -3.15 10.35
N PHE A 118 -3.53 -2.86 10.41
CA PHE A 118 -2.47 -3.59 9.74
C PHE A 118 -1.79 -4.61 10.66
N HIS A 119 -2.57 -5.24 11.54
CA HIS A 119 -2.06 -6.22 12.48
C HIS A 119 -1.60 -7.51 11.78
N LEU A 120 -0.38 -7.94 12.10
CA LEU A 120 0.24 -9.16 11.59
C LEU A 120 0.48 -10.18 12.72
N PRO A 121 0.53 -11.48 12.40
CA PRO A 121 1.02 -12.51 13.33
C PRO A 121 2.40 -12.15 13.91
N PRO A 122 2.70 -12.58 15.15
CA PRO A 122 4.02 -12.39 15.75
C PRO A 122 5.14 -12.91 14.85
N GLY A 123 6.23 -12.14 14.74
CA GLY A 123 7.42 -12.50 13.96
C GLY A 123 7.43 -11.96 12.52
N ILE A 124 6.32 -11.41 12.02
CA ILE A 124 6.28 -10.75 10.71
C ILE A 124 6.41 -9.22 10.90
N PRO A 125 7.52 -8.60 10.49
CA PRO A 125 7.70 -7.16 10.60
C PRO A 125 6.78 -6.39 9.64
N LEU A 126 6.20 -5.31 10.17
CA LEU A 126 5.54 -4.24 9.41
C LEU A 126 6.46 -3.03 9.41
N ILE A 127 7.10 -2.74 8.27
CA ILE A 127 8.09 -1.68 8.14
C ILE A 127 7.48 -0.56 7.31
N SER A 128 7.31 0.60 7.92
CA SER A 128 6.63 1.75 7.29
C SER A 128 7.64 2.87 7.04
N ILE A 129 7.58 3.43 5.84
CA ILE A 129 8.37 4.60 5.45
C ILE A 129 7.45 5.81 5.57
N VAL A 130 8.06 6.98 5.80
CA VAL A 130 7.37 8.26 5.84
C VAL A 130 6.94 8.75 4.45
N GLY A 131 5.74 9.32 4.35
CA GLY A 131 5.25 10.08 3.19
C GLY A 131 5.01 11.57 3.47
N ASN A 132 4.61 12.33 2.46
CA ASN A 132 4.41 13.78 2.60
C ASN A 132 3.17 14.16 3.42
N HIS A 133 2.16 13.30 3.52
CA HIS A 133 1.02 13.54 4.42
C HIS A 133 1.36 13.20 5.88
N ASP A 134 2.39 12.40 6.13
CA ASP A 134 2.80 12.02 7.48
C ASP A 134 3.58 13.14 8.18
N VAL A 135 4.49 13.80 7.45
CA VAL A 135 5.42 14.82 8.00
C VAL A 135 5.47 16.13 7.24
N GLY A 136 4.67 16.26 6.18
CA GLY A 136 4.65 17.41 5.28
C GLY A 136 5.55 17.19 4.06
N PHE A 137 5.22 17.88 2.96
CA PHE A 137 6.18 18.10 1.87
C PHE A 137 7.44 18.81 2.41
N HIS A 138 8.50 18.83 1.60
CA HIS A 138 9.78 19.42 1.96
C HIS A 138 9.67 20.78 2.68
N TYR A 139 8.92 21.73 2.12
CA TYR A 139 8.72 23.09 2.68
C TYR A 139 8.00 23.13 4.04
N LYS A 140 7.40 22.03 4.49
CA LYS A 140 6.73 21.86 5.79
C LYS A 140 7.48 20.95 6.75
N MET A 141 8.57 20.33 6.32
CA MET A 141 9.33 19.44 7.18
C MET A 141 9.77 20.17 8.44
N HIS A 142 9.54 19.56 9.59
CA HIS A 142 9.83 20.15 10.89
C HIS A 142 10.28 19.07 11.88
N PRO A 143 11.23 19.35 12.80
CA PRO A 143 11.73 18.36 13.75
C PRO A 143 10.62 17.68 14.57
N PHE A 144 9.59 18.43 14.94
CA PHE A 144 8.40 17.90 15.63
C PHE A 144 7.74 16.74 14.88
N PHE A 145 7.54 16.86 13.57
CA PHE A 145 6.89 15.83 12.76
C PHE A 145 7.80 14.61 12.56
N MET A 146 9.09 14.86 12.31
CA MET A 146 10.08 13.81 12.09
C MET A 146 10.32 12.98 13.36
N VAL A 147 10.58 13.63 14.49
CA VAL A 147 10.93 12.96 15.75
C VAL A 147 9.79 12.07 16.24
N ARG A 148 8.53 12.52 16.17
CA ARG A 148 7.40 11.67 16.58
C ARG A 148 7.19 10.50 15.63
N PHE A 149 7.35 10.69 14.31
CA PHE A 149 7.23 9.60 13.35
C PHE A 149 8.28 8.52 13.64
N GLU A 150 9.53 8.94 13.86
CA GLU A 150 10.62 8.05 14.26
C GLU A 150 10.32 7.32 15.58
N ASN A 151 9.87 8.04 16.61
CA ASN A 151 9.58 7.44 17.92
C ASN A 151 8.47 6.37 17.87
N TYR A 152 7.42 6.61 17.08
CA TYR A 152 6.26 5.71 17.04
C TYR A 152 6.36 4.61 16.00
N LEU A 153 7.14 4.79 14.93
CA LEU A 153 7.21 3.87 13.78
C LEU A 153 8.62 3.36 13.47
N ASN A 154 9.64 3.79 14.22
CA ASN A 154 11.04 3.38 14.07
C ASN A 154 11.58 3.55 12.63
N ASN A 155 11.28 4.70 12.04
CA ASN A 155 11.74 5.10 10.72
C ASN A 155 12.34 6.50 10.79
N SER A 156 13.61 6.61 10.44
CA SER A 156 14.36 7.87 10.45
C SER A 156 14.47 8.43 9.02
N LEU A 157 15.40 9.36 8.76
CA LEU A 157 15.62 9.91 7.42
C LEU A 157 16.06 8.83 6.42
N VAL A 158 16.96 7.93 6.84
CA VAL A 158 17.46 6.83 6.01
C VAL A 158 17.72 5.61 6.89
N ASN A 159 17.25 4.42 6.48
CA ASN A 159 17.48 3.18 7.21
C ASN A 159 18.02 2.07 6.29
N LEU A 160 18.95 1.26 6.81
CA LEU A 160 19.39 0.01 6.19
C LEU A 160 18.78 -1.17 6.95
N TYR A 161 17.91 -1.92 6.29
CA TYR A 161 17.36 -3.18 6.78
C TYR A 161 18.03 -4.35 6.08
N THR A 162 18.31 -5.44 6.82
CA THR A 162 18.78 -6.70 6.24
C THR A 162 17.86 -7.84 6.67
N ILE A 163 17.17 -8.45 5.71
CA ILE A 163 16.21 -9.55 5.96
C ILE A 163 16.54 -10.69 5.02
N LYS A 164 16.75 -11.91 5.54
CA LYS A 164 17.19 -13.09 4.75
C LYS A 164 18.37 -12.75 3.81
N GLN A 165 19.37 -12.02 4.32
CA GLN A 165 20.57 -11.58 3.58
C GLN A 165 20.31 -10.57 2.44
N ILE A 166 19.10 -10.01 2.36
CA ILE A 166 18.74 -8.98 1.37
C ILE A 166 18.78 -7.61 2.04
N HIS A 167 19.49 -6.67 1.43
CA HIS A 167 19.61 -5.29 1.91
C HIS A 167 18.52 -4.41 1.31
N PHE A 168 17.82 -3.68 2.17
CA PHE A 168 16.82 -2.68 1.82
C PHE A 168 17.27 -1.33 2.35
N VAL A 169 17.33 -0.33 1.48
CA VAL A 169 17.61 1.05 1.86
C VAL A 169 16.30 1.82 1.78
N LEU A 170 15.80 2.25 2.94
CA LEU A 170 14.57 3.02 3.08
C LEU A 170 14.95 4.50 3.14
N ILE A 171 14.31 5.32 2.31
CA ILE A 171 14.64 6.74 2.18
C ILE A 171 13.40 7.59 2.42
N ASN A 172 13.53 8.58 3.30
CA ASN A 172 12.61 9.70 3.38
C ASN A 172 12.81 10.61 2.15
N SER A 173 11.93 10.47 1.17
CA SER A 173 12.01 11.24 -0.08
C SER A 173 11.84 12.75 0.08
N MET A 174 11.20 13.21 1.16
CA MET A 174 11.03 14.65 1.43
C MET A 174 12.35 15.32 1.84
N ALA A 175 13.34 14.51 2.29
CA ALA A 175 14.70 14.96 2.57
C ALA A 175 15.63 14.93 1.33
N MET A 176 15.12 14.57 0.15
CA MET A 176 15.91 14.46 -1.10
C MET A 176 15.72 15.69 -2.01
N GLU A 177 15.59 16.88 -1.42
CA GLU A 177 15.38 18.14 -2.15
C GLU A 177 16.66 18.65 -2.84
N ALA A 178 17.83 18.31 -2.29
CA ALA A 178 19.15 18.77 -2.71
C ALA A 178 19.35 20.30 -2.63
N ASP A 179 18.79 20.94 -1.60
CA ASP A 179 18.92 22.38 -1.33
C ASP A 179 19.83 22.72 -0.15
N GLY A 180 20.46 21.70 0.46
CA GLY A 180 21.34 21.87 1.63
C GLY A 180 20.58 22.08 2.95
N CYS A 181 19.28 21.77 3.02
CA CYS A 181 18.54 21.81 4.26
C CYS A 181 19.17 20.89 5.34
N MET A 182 18.85 21.13 6.61
CA MET A 182 19.37 20.31 7.73
C MET A 182 19.04 18.82 7.55
N PHE A 183 17.78 18.49 7.24
CA PHE A 183 17.35 17.10 7.01
C PHE A 183 18.02 16.49 5.77
N CYS A 184 18.23 17.29 4.73
CA CYS A 184 18.80 16.89 3.47
C CYS A 184 20.27 16.50 3.64
N THR A 185 21.04 17.38 4.30
CA THR A 185 22.44 17.14 4.63
C THR A 185 22.60 15.89 5.51
N GLN A 186 21.75 15.75 6.55
CA GLN A 186 21.77 14.58 7.42
C GLN A 186 21.41 13.29 6.66
N ALA A 187 20.43 13.33 5.77
CA ALA A 187 20.04 12.18 4.97
C ALA A 187 21.16 11.78 3.99
N GLU A 188 21.81 12.74 3.35
CA GLU A 188 22.98 12.49 2.50
C GLU A 188 24.15 11.88 3.29
N ASP A 189 24.44 12.38 4.49
CA ASP A 189 25.47 11.81 5.36
C ASP A 189 25.16 10.37 5.77
N GLN A 190 23.88 10.08 6.10
CA GLN A 190 23.42 8.73 6.40
C GLN A 190 23.53 7.81 5.17
N LEU A 191 23.20 8.29 3.97
CA LEU A 191 23.36 7.55 2.71
C LEU A 191 24.83 7.25 2.42
N ARG A 192 25.73 8.21 2.61
CA ARG A 192 27.18 8.00 2.45
C ARG A 192 27.71 6.98 3.45
N ASN A 193 27.20 6.96 4.68
CA ASN A 193 27.58 5.95 5.67
C ASN A 193 27.07 4.55 5.30
N ILE A 194 25.84 4.44 4.82
CA ILE A 194 25.27 3.18 4.31
C ILE A 194 26.05 2.71 3.08
N SER A 195 26.40 3.61 2.16
CA SER A 195 27.23 3.31 0.98
C SER A 195 28.58 2.71 1.38
N ARG A 196 29.30 3.31 2.34
CA ARG A 196 30.54 2.74 2.91
C ARG A 196 30.32 1.38 3.55
N THR A 197 29.22 1.22 4.28
CA THR A 197 28.86 -0.05 4.90
C THR A 197 28.66 -1.15 3.86
N LEU A 198 27.89 -0.88 2.81
CA LEU A 198 27.64 -1.80 1.69
C LEU A 198 28.93 -2.09 0.90
N HIS A 199 29.78 -1.08 0.69
CA HIS A 199 31.10 -1.25 0.06
C HIS A 199 31.95 -2.24 0.86
N CYS A 200 32.04 -2.08 2.17
CA CYS A 200 32.77 -3.01 3.03
C CYS A 200 32.18 -4.41 3.12
N MET A 201 30.86 -4.57 2.95
CA MET A 201 30.25 -5.90 2.81
C MET A 201 30.64 -6.55 1.48
N LYS A 202 30.74 -5.77 0.40
CA LYS A 202 31.10 -6.24 -0.94
C LYS A 202 32.59 -6.56 -1.08
N TYR A 203 33.45 -5.76 -0.48
CA TYR A 203 34.91 -5.88 -0.55
C TYR A 203 35.53 -6.00 0.86
N PRO A 204 35.24 -7.08 1.60
CA PRO A 204 35.64 -7.23 3.00
C PRO A 204 37.16 -7.39 3.23
N LEU A 205 37.94 -7.51 2.15
CA LEU A 205 39.40 -7.65 2.20
C LEU A 205 40.14 -6.31 2.10
N GLU A 206 39.44 -5.21 1.82
CA GLU A 206 40.04 -3.88 1.77
C GLU A 206 40.45 -3.41 3.18
N ALA A 207 41.60 -2.74 3.28
CA ALA A 207 42.21 -2.38 4.56
C ALA A 207 41.30 -1.46 5.41
N GLU A 208 40.56 -0.56 4.77
CA GLU A 208 39.59 0.34 5.42
C GLU A 208 38.39 -0.40 6.02
N CYS A 209 38.10 -1.61 5.52
CA CYS A 209 36.95 -2.42 5.93
C CYS A 209 37.29 -3.47 7.00
N ALA A 210 38.53 -3.49 7.50
CA ALA A 210 39.01 -4.49 8.46
C ALA A 210 38.19 -4.54 9.77
N ARG A 211 37.50 -3.45 10.14
CA ARG A 211 36.69 -3.33 11.36
C ARG A 211 35.20 -3.63 11.15
N THR A 212 34.76 -3.86 9.92
CA THR A 212 33.35 -4.03 9.59
C THR A 212 32.92 -5.48 9.80
N ARG A 213 31.71 -5.69 10.37
CA ARG A 213 31.16 -7.03 10.51
C ARG A 213 30.95 -7.65 9.14
N ARG A 214 31.42 -8.89 8.98
CA ARG A 214 31.29 -9.67 7.73
C ARG A 214 29.87 -10.21 7.61
N HIS A 215 28.97 -9.38 7.11
CA HIS A 215 27.67 -9.83 6.63
C HIS A 215 27.76 -10.10 5.12
N PRO A 216 27.04 -11.11 4.59
CA PRO A 216 26.97 -11.35 3.16
C PRO A 216 26.36 -10.13 2.45
N TYR A 217 27.03 -9.66 1.40
CA TYR A 217 26.55 -8.57 0.57
C TYR A 217 25.44 -9.05 -0.36
N SER A 218 24.38 -8.23 -0.46
CA SER A 218 23.44 -8.25 -1.58
C SER A 218 23.32 -6.86 -2.18
N GLN A 219 23.13 -6.78 -3.50
CA GLN A 219 22.89 -5.48 -4.13
C GLN A 219 21.54 -4.91 -3.61
N PRO A 220 21.51 -3.66 -3.13
CA PRO A 220 20.40 -3.18 -2.32
C PRO A 220 19.13 -2.94 -3.14
N ILE A 221 18.00 -2.98 -2.43
CA ILE A 221 16.67 -2.62 -2.94
C ILE A 221 16.28 -1.30 -2.31
N LEU A 222 15.88 -0.34 -3.15
CA LEU A 222 15.46 0.98 -2.73
C LEU A 222 13.96 0.98 -2.40
N LEU A 223 13.59 1.50 -1.24
CA LEU A 223 12.21 1.72 -0.85
C LEU A 223 12.04 3.19 -0.44
N GLN A 224 11.06 3.87 -1.00
CA GLN A 224 10.81 5.28 -0.72
C GLN A 224 9.35 5.63 -1.01
N HIS A 225 8.95 6.86 -0.71
CA HIS A 225 7.59 7.32 -1.01
C HIS A 225 7.51 7.98 -2.40
N PHE A 226 8.31 9.00 -2.71
CA PHE A 226 8.32 9.58 -4.07
C PHE A 226 9.03 8.66 -5.06
N PRO A 227 8.50 8.44 -6.28
CA PRO A 227 9.21 7.73 -7.33
C PRO A 227 10.51 8.41 -7.73
N THR A 228 11.45 7.67 -8.33
CA THR A 228 12.64 8.31 -8.91
C THR A 228 12.26 9.17 -10.10
N TYR A 229 13.18 10.01 -10.55
CA TYR A 229 12.93 10.95 -11.63
C TYR A 229 12.42 10.25 -12.91
N ARG A 230 11.24 10.68 -13.36
CA ARG A 230 10.71 10.41 -14.70
C ARG A 230 9.86 11.59 -15.16
N VAL A 231 9.82 11.83 -16.48
CA VAL A 231 9.11 12.98 -17.07
C VAL A 231 7.60 12.84 -16.88
N SER A 232 7.07 11.63 -17.04
CA SER A 232 5.66 11.30 -16.80
C SER A 232 5.49 9.78 -16.72
N ASP A 233 4.26 9.34 -16.46
CA ASP A 233 3.91 7.92 -16.52
C ASP A 233 3.81 7.36 -17.95
N ALA A 234 4.02 8.18 -19.00
CA ALA A 234 4.04 7.69 -20.39
C ALA A 234 5.18 6.68 -20.64
N ALA A 235 6.23 6.69 -19.81
CA ALA A 235 7.34 5.74 -19.87
C ALA A 235 7.04 4.41 -19.14
N CYS A 236 5.90 4.30 -18.45
CA CYS A 236 5.54 3.07 -17.74
C CYS A 236 5.13 1.97 -18.73
N GLN A 237 5.72 0.80 -18.57
CA GLN A 237 5.39 -0.41 -19.34
C GLN A 237 3.97 -0.91 -19.01
N GLU A 238 3.58 -0.77 -17.74
CA GLU A 238 2.22 -0.97 -17.28
C GLU A 238 1.87 0.17 -16.33
N HIS A 239 0.73 0.83 -16.54
CA HIS A 239 0.22 1.84 -15.63
C HIS A 239 -1.31 1.86 -15.56
N ASP A 240 -1.85 2.51 -14.52
CA ASP A 240 -3.29 2.75 -14.38
C ASP A 240 -3.64 4.20 -13.98
N ALA A 241 -2.66 5.11 -14.16
CA ALA A 241 -2.82 6.53 -14.02
C ALA A 241 -3.55 7.15 -15.24
N PRO A 242 -4.37 8.20 -15.05
CA PRO A 242 -4.81 9.04 -16.15
C PRO A 242 -3.61 9.75 -16.79
N PHE A 243 -3.78 10.25 -18.02
CA PHE A 243 -2.72 10.99 -18.70
C PHE A 243 -2.36 12.28 -17.94
N ILE A 244 -1.07 12.46 -17.66
CA ILE A 244 -0.49 13.66 -17.06
C ILE A 244 0.61 14.15 -18.00
N GLU A 245 0.57 15.44 -18.37
CA GLU A 245 1.46 16.04 -19.35
C GLU A 245 2.94 16.00 -18.91
N GLY A 246 3.20 16.21 -17.62
CA GLY A 246 4.54 16.09 -17.04
C GLY A 246 4.55 16.16 -15.51
N PHE A 247 5.50 15.46 -14.90
CA PHE A 247 5.76 15.50 -13.48
C PHE A 247 6.65 16.67 -13.09
N ARG A 248 6.45 17.13 -11.85
CA ARG A 248 7.22 18.19 -11.23
C ARG A 248 8.21 17.52 -10.28
N GLU A 249 9.49 17.77 -10.51
CA GLU A 249 10.55 17.35 -9.59
C GLU A 249 10.30 17.89 -8.18
N ARG A 250 10.71 17.12 -7.17
CA ARG A 250 10.60 17.45 -5.74
C ARG A 250 9.16 17.55 -5.22
N PHE A 251 8.20 17.16 -6.06
CA PHE A 251 6.79 17.15 -5.70
C PHE A 251 6.14 15.84 -6.12
N HIS A 252 6.10 15.54 -7.42
CA HIS A 252 5.54 14.28 -7.95
C HIS A 252 6.56 13.13 -7.96
N VAL A 253 7.84 13.48 -8.13
CA VAL A 253 8.98 12.55 -8.24
C VAL A 253 10.21 13.20 -7.62
N LEU A 254 11.23 12.42 -7.29
CA LEU A 254 12.55 12.94 -6.94
C LEU A 254 13.14 13.78 -8.08
N SER A 255 14.05 14.68 -7.73
CA SER A 255 14.82 15.39 -8.74
C SER A 255 15.73 14.44 -9.51
N LYS A 256 16.13 14.87 -10.71
CA LYS A 256 17.11 14.16 -11.53
C LYS A 256 18.42 13.96 -10.76
N ASP A 257 18.91 15.03 -10.11
CA ASP A 257 20.16 15.02 -9.36
C ASP A 257 20.08 14.10 -8.13
N ALA A 258 18.96 14.12 -7.39
CA ALA A 258 18.75 13.20 -6.27
C ALA A 258 18.72 11.75 -6.75
N THR A 259 18.04 11.49 -7.87
CA THR A 259 18.00 10.15 -8.47
C THR A 259 19.39 9.66 -8.84
N ASP A 260 20.19 10.49 -9.52
CA ASP A 260 21.56 10.15 -9.93
C ASP A 260 22.46 9.90 -8.71
N MET A 261 22.38 10.75 -7.68
CA MET A 261 23.10 10.59 -6.42
C MET A 261 22.78 9.26 -5.71
N LEU A 262 21.52 8.84 -5.70
CA LEU A 262 21.12 7.54 -5.15
C LEU A 262 21.71 6.38 -5.98
N GLY A 263 21.75 6.52 -7.30
CA GLY A 263 22.41 5.57 -8.19
C GLY A 263 23.90 5.42 -7.88
N ASP A 264 24.61 6.54 -7.78
CA ASP A 264 26.05 6.59 -7.54
C ASP A 264 26.43 6.03 -6.16
N LEU A 265 25.66 6.37 -5.11
CA LEU A 265 25.97 5.94 -3.75
C LEU A 265 25.59 4.47 -3.48
N LEU A 266 24.47 4.01 -4.02
CA LEU A 266 23.88 2.73 -3.60
C LEU A 266 23.97 1.64 -4.67
N ASN A 267 24.03 2.01 -5.95
CA ASN A 267 23.92 1.09 -7.09
C ASN A 267 22.81 0.03 -6.88
N PRO A 268 21.54 0.44 -6.69
CA PRO A 268 20.44 -0.47 -6.38
C PRO A 268 20.11 -1.40 -7.56
N ARG A 269 19.41 -2.51 -7.31
CA ARG A 269 18.94 -3.44 -8.37
C ARG A 269 17.43 -3.43 -8.61
N LEU A 270 16.68 -2.84 -7.70
CA LEU A 270 15.22 -2.78 -7.71
C LEU A 270 14.76 -1.61 -6.83
N ALA A 271 13.69 -0.92 -7.25
CA ALA A 271 13.10 0.17 -6.49
C ALA A 271 11.58 0.01 -6.34
N PHE A 272 11.04 0.44 -5.20
CA PHE A 272 9.61 0.60 -4.99
C PHE A 272 9.29 1.99 -4.43
N ALA A 273 8.20 2.57 -4.93
CA ALA A 273 7.70 3.88 -4.54
C ALA A 273 6.18 3.89 -4.33
N GLY A 274 5.62 4.94 -3.72
CA GLY A 274 4.18 5.19 -3.56
C GLY A 274 3.76 6.52 -4.19
N HIS A 275 3.05 7.37 -3.44
CA HIS A 275 2.76 8.78 -3.71
C HIS A 275 1.76 9.07 -4.83
N SER A 276 1.92 8.47 -6.02
CA SER A 276 1.05 8.77 -7.16
C SER A 276 -0.37 8.22 -7.03
N HIS A 277 -0.61 7.34 -6.05
CA HIS A 277 -1.82 6.52 -5.87
C HIS A 277 -2.14 5.55 -7.02
N HIS A 278 -1.36 5.60 -8.10
CA HIS A 278 -1.55 4.82 -9.31
C HIS A 278 -0.39 3.86 -9.52
N TYR A 279 -0.68 2.73 -10.16
CA TYR A 279 0.36 1.78 -10.49
C TYR A 279 1.18 2.28 -11.67
N CYS A 280 2.51 2.16 -11.58
CA CYS A 280 3.43 2.25 -12.70
C CYS A 280 4.56 1.25 -12.51
N HIS A 281 4.85 0.47 -13.56
CA HIS A 281 6.11 -0.28 -13.68
C HIS A 281 6.92 0.30 -14.82
N SER A 282 8.17 0.68 -14.54
CA SER A 282 9.09 1.19 -15.56
C SER A 282 10.52 0.69 -15.29
N VAL A 283 11.37 0.79 -16.32
CA VAL A 283 12.82 0.82 -16.09
C VAL A 283 13.18 2.27 -15.86
N ASN A 284 13.62 2.59 -14.65
CA ASN A 284 13.85 3.96 -14.24
C ASN A 284 15.17 4.51 -14.80
N ARG A 285 15.48 5.76 -14.46
CA ARG A 285 16.70 6.48 -14.87
C ARG A 285 18.00 5.74 -14.53
N LEU A 286 17.99 4.88 -13.51
CA LEU A 286 19.15 4.09 -13.07
C LEU A 286 19.30 2.77 -13.84
N GLY A 287 18.43 2.48 -14.81
CA GLY A 287 18.45 1.25 -15.59
C GLY A 287 17.90 0.03 -14.85
N ILE A 288 17.17 0.23 -13.75
CA ILE A 288 16.57 -0.85 -12.94
C ILE A 288 15.05 -0.82 -12.99
N ASN A 289 14.42 -1.95 -12.66
CA ASN A 289 12.97 -1.97 -12.47
C ASN A 289 12.57 -1.11 -11.28
N GLU A 290 11.56 -0.27 -11.48
CA GLU A 290 10.89 0.49 -10.45
C GLU A 290 9.39 0.25 -10.51
N TYR A 291 8.80 -0.01 -9.35
CA TYR A 291 7.36 -0.17 -9.17
C TYR A 291 6.83 0.95 -8.29
N THR A 292 6.08 1.89 -8.89
CA THR A 292 5.20 2.77 -8.13
C THR A 292 3.93 2.00 -7.78
N VAL A 293 3.75 1.72 -6.49
CA VAL A 293 2.66 0.93 -5.94
C VAL A 293 1.42 1.82 -5.84
N ALA A 294 0.29 1.33 -6.36
CA ALA A 294 -0.97 2.04 -6.25
C ALA A 294 -1.43 2.14 -4.79
N SER A 295 -2.30 3.10 -4.49
CA SER A 295 -2.86 3.25 -3.16
C SER A 295 -3.61 1.99 -2.72
N PHE A 296 -3.44 1.60 -1.45
CA PHE A 296 -4.15 0.52 -0.79
C PHE A 296 -5.57 0.95 -0.32
N SER A 297 -6.01 2.16 -0.65
CA SER A 297 -7.23 2.77 -0.14
C SER A 297 -8.25 3.06 -1.24
N TRP A 298 -9.51 2.69 -1.01
CA TRP A 298 -10.60 3.09 -1.91
C TRP A 298 -10.88 4.58 -1.94
N ARG A 299 -10.32 5.35 -0.99
CA ARG A 299 -10.46 6.81 -0.99
C ARG A 299 -9.72 7.44 -2.16
N ASN A 300 -8.55 6.89 -2.50
CA ASN A 300 -7.70 7.42 -3.56
C ASN A 300 -7.97 6.74 -4.91
N LYS A 301 -8.40 5.46 -4.89
CA LYS A 301 -8.64 4.70 -6.12
C LYS A 301 -9.72 3.63 -5.96
N VAL A 302 -10.64 3.55 -6.92
CA VAL A 302 -11.75 2.56 -6.89
C VAL A 302 -11.31 1.10 -7.09
N ASN A 303 -10.11 0.87 -7.63
CA ASN A 303 -9.50 -0.43 -7.86
C ASN A 303 -8.05 -0.51 -7.32
N PRO A 304 -7.87 -0.51 -5.98
CA PRO A 304 -6.56 -0.61 -5.33
C PRO A 304 -5.78 -1.86 -5.74
N SER A 305 -4.48 -1.80 -5.56
CA SER A 305 -3.60 -2.96 -5.74
C SER A 305 -2.39 -2.86 -4.85
N PHE A 306 -1.72 -3.99 -4.64
CA PHE A 306 -0.47 -4.07 -3.91
C PHE A 306 0.49 -5.03 -4.62
N MET A 307 1.73 -5.10 -4.16
CA MET A 307 2.75 -5.94 -4.77
C MET A 307 3.09 -7.13 -3.88
N LEU A 308 3.32 -8.27 -4.54
CA LEU A 308 3.96 -9.46 -3.97
C LEU A 308 5.32 -9.60 -4.63
N ALA A 309 6.39 -9.59 -3.85
CA ALA A 309 7.75 -9.78 -4.34
C ALA A 309 8.38 -11.02 -3.71
N THR A 310 8.94 -11.87 -4.55
CA THR A 310 9.77 -13.00 -4.15
C THR A 310 11.21 -12.66 -4.47
N ILE A 311 12.05 -12.57 -3.44
CA ILE A 311 13.36 -11.94 -3.51
C ILE A 311 14.42 -12.88 -2.94
N THR A 312 15.56 -12.95 -3.61
CA THR A 312 16.80 -13.62 -3.16
C THR A 312 17.94 -12.60 -3.20
N PRO A 313 19.12 -12.88 -2.61
CA PRO A 313 20.26 -11.95 -2.66
C PRO A 313 20.69 -11.52 -4.06
N ASP A 314 20.45 -12.35 -5.08
CA ASP A 314 20.89 -12.16 -6.47
C ASP A 314 19.75 -12.00 -7.49
N ASP A 315 18.55 -12.54 -7.23
CA ASP A 315 17.40 -12.47 -8.16
C ASP A 315 16.11 -11.97 -7.48
N TYR A 316 15.13 -11.53 -8.27
CA TYR A 316 13.81 -11.13 -7.81
C TYR A 316 12.73 -11.34 -8.86
N VAL A 317 11.49 -11.58 -8.42
CA VAL A 317 10.30 -11.48 -9.28
C VAL A 317 9.19 -10.77 -8.51
N VAL A 318 8.47 -9.90 -9.19
CA VAL A 318 7.42 -9.06 -8.61
C VAL A 318 6.11 -9.28 -9.37
N ALA A 319 5.01 -9.41 -8.64
CA ALA A 319 3.67 -9.53 -9.18
C ALA A 319 2.73 -8.50 -8.54
N LYS A 320 1.90 -7.86 -9.37
CA LYS A 320 0.81 -6.99 -8.91
C LYS A 320 -0.41 -7.83 -8.54
N CYS A 321 -1.01 -7.56 -7.38
CA CYS A 321 -2.26 -8.15 -6.95
C CYS A 321 -3.37 -7.09 -6.86
N LYS A 322 -4.44 -7.28 -7.64
CA LYS A 322 -5.62 -6.39 -7.62
C LYS A 322 -6.50 -6.71 -6.43
N MET A 323 -6.93 -5.68 -5.72
CA MET A 323 -7.87 -5.79 -4.59
C MET A 323 -9.32 -5.80 -5.09
N LEU A 324 -10.25 -6.10 -4.18
CA LEU A 324 -11.68 -5.98 -4.43
C LEU A 324 -12.01 -4.55 -4.89
N PRO A 325 -12.60 -4.35 -6.09
CA PRO A 325 -12.98 -3.02 -6.53
C PRO A 325 -14.20 -2.49 -5.76
N GLN A 326 -14.21 -1.21 -5.41
CA GLN A 326 -15.33 -0.58 -4.69
C GLN A 326 -16.66 -0.76 -5.44
N GLN A 327 -16.64 -0.61 -6.77
CA GLN A 327 -17.83 -0.73 -7.60
C GLN A 327 -18.45 -2.13 -7.54
N PHE A 328 -17.65 -3.18 -7.33
CA PHE A 328 -18.15 -4.54 -7.20
C PHE A 328 -19.04 -4.68 -5.96
N VAL A 329 -18.62 -4.09 -4.83
CA VAL A 329 -19.40 -4.12 -3.58
C VAL A 329 -20.69 -3.32 -3.72
N PHE A 330 -20.64 -2.11 -4.29
CA PHE A 330 -21.86 -1.34 -4.55
C PHE A 330 -22.83 -2.05 -5.48
N ASN A 331 -22.35 -2.61 -6.59
CA ASN A 331 -23.18 -3.35 -7.54
C ASN A 331 -23.80 -4.60 -6.90
N SER A 332 -23.09 -5.25 -5.99
CA SER A 332 -23.59 -6.42 -5.25
C SER A 332 -24.74 -6.03 -4.33
N TYR A 333 -24.60 -4.94 -3.58
CA TYR A 333 -25.68 -4.42 -2.73
C TYR A 333 -26.88 -3.91 -3.55
N LEU A 334 -26.63 -3.22 -4.65
CA LEU A 334 -27.69 -2.76 -5.56
C LEU A 334 -28.47 -3.95 -6.14
N SER A 335 -27.76 -4.98 -6.59
CA SER A 335 -28.37 -6.20 -7.14
C SER A 335 -29.22 -6.93 -6.08
N ALA A 336 -28.73 -7.02 -4.85
CA ALA A 336 -29.50 -7.57 -3.73
C ALA A 336 -30.76 -6.75 -3.44
N GLY A 337 -30.68 -5.42 -3.47
CA GLY A 337 -31.82 -4.52 -3.32
C GLY A 337 -32.87 -4.70 -4.41
N ILE A 338 -32.44 -4.76 -5.69
CA ILE A 338 -33.33 -5.00 -6.83
C ILE A 338 -34.00 -6.37 -6.70
N LEU A 339 -33.28 -7.42 -6.29
CA LEU A 339 -33.85 -8.73 -6.05
C LEU A 339 -34.93 -8.71 -4.96
N CYS A 340 -34.70 -7.99 -3.86
CA CYS A 340 -35.71 -7.77 -2.83
C CYS A 340 -36.96 -7.05 -3.38
N LEU A 341 -36.78 -6.01 -4.20
CA LEU A 341 -37.91 -5.30 -4.84
C LEU A 341 -38.70 -6.22 -5.77
N MET A 342 -38.04 -7.07 -6.55
CA MET A 342 -38.70 -8.06 -7.40
C MET A 342 -39.51 -9.07 -6.57
N VAL A 343 -38.97 -9.56 -5.45
CA VAL A 343 -39.69 -10.47 -4.54
C VAL A 343 -40.94 -9.78 -3.96
N ILE A 344 -40.83 -8.52 -3.55
CA ILE A 344 -41.96 -7.73 -3.03
C ILE A 344 -43.01 -7.52 -4.12
N ALA A 345 -42.62 -7.07 -5.30
CA ALA A 345 -43.52 -6.82 -6.43
C ALA A 345 -44.27 -8.09 -6.85
N PHE A 346 -43.58 -9.23 -6.92
CA PHE A 346 -44.20 -10.53 -7.23
C PHE A 346 -45.25 -10.91 -6.19
N ARG A 347 -44.99 -10.66 -4.90
CA ARG A 347 -45.96 -10.92 -3.83
C ARG A 347 -47.16 -9.98 -3.87
N LEU A 348 -46.94 -8.69 -4.10
CA LEU A 348 -48.01 -7.72 -4.25
C LEU A 348 -48.93 -8.11 -5.41
N ARG A 349 -48.35 -8.51 -6.55
CA ARG A 349 -49.11 -9.04 -7.69
C ARG A 349 -49.93 -10.27 -7.31
N GLN A 350 -49.37 -11.24 -6.59
CA GLN A 350 -50.11 -12.42 -6.12
C GLN A 350 -51.28 -12.05 -5.20
N CYS A 351 -51.10 -11.07 -4.30
CA CYS A 351 -52.17 -10.59 -3.43
C CYS A 351 -53.28 -9.88 -4.22
N LEU A 352 -52.92 -9.03 -5.19
CA LEU A 352 -53.88 -8.34 -6.06
C LEU A 352 -54.71 -9.32 -6.89
N VAL A 353 -54.06 -10.32 -7.49
CA VAL A 353 -54.76 -11.37 -8.26
C VAL A 353 -55.70 -12.17 -7.36
N ARG A 354 -55.28 -12.53 -6.14
CA ARG A 354 -56.17 -13.22 -5.17
C ARG A 354 -57.36 -12.36 -4.76
N ALA A 355 -57.17 -11.05 -4.57
CA ALA A 355 -58.24 -10.11 -4.24
C ALA A 355 -59.27 -9.98 -5.37
N GLN A 356 -58.84 -10.05 -6.64
CA GLN A 356 -59.74 -10.02 -7.81
C GLN A 356 -60.54 -11.32 -8.01
N ILE A 357 -60.04 -12.46 -7.51
CA ILE A 357 -60.68 -13.78 -7.65
C ILE A 357 -61.60 -14.11 -6.47
N SER A 358 -61.56 -13.35 -5.37
CA SER A 358 -62.46 -13.54 -4.22
C SER A 358 -63.87 -13.07 -4.58
N PRO A 359 -64.91 -13.93 -4.58
CA PRO A 359 -66.27 -13.51 -4.88
C PRO A 359 -66.77 -12.50 -3.83
N ASP A 360 -67.52 -11.50 -4.29
CA ASP A 360 -68.18 -10.51 -3.44
C ASP A 360 -69.31 -11.21 -2.65
N PRO A 361 -69.23 -11.31 -1.31
CA PRO A 361 -70.27 -11.94 -0.51
C PRO A 361 -71.59 -11.14 -0.47
N ARG A 362 -71.68 -9.99 -1.17
CA ARG A 362 -72.92 -9.20 -1.31
C ARG A 362 -73.73 -9.45 -2.58
N LYS A 363 -73.41 -10.47 -3.39
CA LYS A 363 -74.23 -10.84 -4.57
C LYS A 363 -75.20 -12.01 -4.37
N ASP A 364 -75.20 -12.65 -3.19
CA ASP A 364 -76.11 -13.76 -2.86
C ASP A 364 -77.04 -13.39 -1.69
N ASN A 365 -77.79 -12.29 -1.82
CA ASN A 365 -79.00 -12.03 -1.02
C ASN A 365 -80.03 -11.22 -1.81
#